data_AF-A0A2U2Z358-F1
#
_entry.id   AF-A0A2U2Z358-F1
#
_cell.length_a   1.000
_cell.length_b   1.000
_cell.length_c   1.000
_cell.angle_alpha   90.00
_cell.angle_beta   90.00
_cell.angle_gamma   90.00
#
_symmetry.space_group_name_H-M   'P 1'
#
loop_
_entity.id
_entity.type
_entity.pdbx_description
1 polymer ?
#
loop_
_entity_poly.entity_id
_entity_poly.type
_entity_poly.pdbx_seq_one_letter_code
_entity_poly.pdbx_strand_id
1 'polypeptide(L)'
;MEQVAAALAALGTYGGENTPEEHSGEAARLGGADAYRVRVVNALLGVVQTEAALADGVVLDEEAHHAAWEQQLTAAGTGLDEDPVKRVEFIRWQVLRAGTPLRLMAQSREVGPIPLAAAHAATGPHQLLGVIAASQDAVATGDVERLAAQSDQLRAAREALENAVNNTDLLLNMLKSVGP
;
A
#
# COMPACT_ATOMS: atom_id res chain seq x y z
N MET A 1 4.53 22.74 -3.20
CA MET A 1 3.07 22.64 -3.35
C MET A 1 2.63 22.99 -4.76
N GLU A 2 3.13 24.09 -5.31
CA GLU A 2 2.86 24.57 -6.66
C GLU A 2 2.89 23.48 -7.76
N GLN A 3 3.94 22.67 -7.86
CA GLN A 3 4.03 21.61 -8.88
C GLN A 3 2.95 20.51 -8.73
N VAL A 4 2.63 20.13 -7.49
CA VAL A 4 1.62 19.08 -7.22
C VAL A 4 0.22 19.60 -7.53
N ALA A 5 -0.05 20.85 -7.14
CA ALA A 5 -1.34 21.49 -7.40
C ALA A 5 -1.53 21.79 -8.89
N ALA A 6 -0.47 22.22 -9.59
CA ALA A 6 -0.46 22.36 -11.04
C ALA A 6 -0.72 21.02 -11.76
N ALA A 7 -0.16 19.91 -11.27
CA ALA A 7 -0.45 18.58 -11.82
C ALA A 7 -1.92 18.18 -11.63
N LEU A 8 -2.49 18.42 -10.44
CA LEU A 8 -3.92 18.18 -10.20
C LEU A 8 -4.82 19.05 -11.09
N ALA A 9 -4.44 20.32 -11.30
CA ALA A 9 -5.16 21.24 -12.19
C ALA A 9 -5.07 20.78 -13.65
N ALA A 10 -3.89 20.32 -14.10
CA ALA A 10 -3.70 19.78 -15.44
C ALA A 10 -4.51 18.49 -15.67
N LEU A 11 -4.71 17.68 -14.62
CA LEU A 11 -5.58 16.50 -14.64
C LEU A 11 -7.06 16.84 -14.47
N GLY A 12 -7.43 18.13 -14.34
CA GLY A 12 -8.82 18.58 -14.19
C GLY A 12 -9.47 18.19 -12.85
N THR A 13 -8.66 17.84 -11.84
CA THR A 13 -9.15 17.36 -10.53
C THR A 13 -8.97 18.37 -9.41
N TYR A 14 -8.31 19.50 -9.69
CA TYR A 14 -8.22 20.62 -8.75
C TYR A 14 -9.45 21.51 -8.86
N GLY A 15 -10.30 21.54 -7.83
CA GLY A 15 -11.55 22.30 -7.82
C GLY A 15 -11.45 23.76 -7.34
N GLY A 16 -10.24 24.25 -7.04
CA GLY A 16 -9.99 25.60 -6.55
C GLY A 16 -9.37 26.53 -7.60
N GLU A 17 -8.96 27.71 -7.16
CA GLU A 17 -8.30 28.74 -7.98
C GLU A 17 -6.80 28.48 -8.16
N ASN A 18 -6.23 27.58 -7.36
CA ASN A 18 -4.81 27.17 -7.40
C ASN A 18 -3.87 28.36 -7.11
N THR A 19 -4.25 29.17 -6.11
CA THR A 19 -3.50 30.35 -5.68
C THR A 19 -2.70 30.07 -4.40
N PRO A 20 -1.57 30.77 -4.17
CA PRO A 20 -0.83 30.68 -2.91
C PRO A 20 -1.71 30.94 -1.68
N GLU A 21 -2.62 31.91 -1.76
CA GLU A 21 -3.52 32.29 -0.68
C GLU A 21 -4.49 31.16 -0.31
N GLU A 22 -5.06 30.50 -1.31
CA GLU A 22 -5.92 29.33 -1.11
C GLU A 22 -5.14 28.18 -0.44
N HIS A 23 -3.93 27.89 -0.93
CA HIS A 23 -3.05 26.86 -0.36
C HIS A 23 -2.68 27.15 1.10
N SER A 24 -2.37 28.42 1.43
CA SER A 24 -2.08 28.84 2.80
C SER A 24 -3.31 28.73 3.71
N GLY A 25 -4.49 29.10 3.22
CA GLY A 25 -5.74 28.98 3.96
C GLY A 25 -6.11 27.52 4.27
N GLU A 26 -5.99 26.65 3.27
CA GLU A 26 -6.26 25.22 3.44
C GLU A 26 -5.22 24.53 4.33
N ALA A 27 -3.95 24.93 4.23
CA ALA A 27 -2.91 24.49 5.16
C ALA A 27 -3.25 24.85 6.60
N ALA A 28 -3.67 26.09 6.88
CA ALA A 28 -4.09 26.50 8.22
C ALA A 28 -5.28 25.66 8.73
N ARG A 29 -6.28 25.40 7.88
CA ARG A 29 -7.46 24.59 8.23
C ARG A 29 -7.13 23.14 8.57
N LEU A 30 -6.13 22.56 7.92
CA LEU A 30 -5.72 21.15 8.10
C LEU A 30 -4.68 20.94 9.20
N GLY A 31 -4.30 21.99 9.93
CA GLY A 31 -3.30 21.91 11.00
C GLY A 31 -1.86 22.08 10.55
N GLY A 32 -1.62 22.61 9.35
CA GLY A 32 -0.32 23.03 8.87
C GLY A 32 0.01 22.60 7.44
N ALA A 33 1.15 23.09 6.95
CA ALA A 33 1.64 22.84 5.59
C ALA A 33 1.89 21.35 5.31
N ASP A 34 2.37 20.59 6.30
CA ASP A 34 2.66 19.16 6.12
C ASP A 34 1.39 18.32 5.98
N ALA A 35 0.38 18.56 6.82
CA ALA A 35 -0.92 17.89 6.70
C ALA A 35 -1.57 18.18 5.34
N TYR A 36 -1.47 19.43 4.88
CA TYR A 36 -1.93 19.81 3.55
C TYR A 36 -1.15 19.13 2.44
N ARG A 37 0.19 19.13 2.52
CA ARG A 37 1.04 18.45 1.54
C ARG A 37 0.71 16.98 1.43
N VAL A 38 0.58 16.27 2.55
CA VAL A 38 0.19 14.86 2.57
C VAL A 38 -1.15 14.69 1.86
N ARG A 39 -2.16 15.49 2.19
CA ARG A 39 -3.48 15.40 1.56
C ARG A 39 -3.44 15.60 0.04
N VAL A 40 -2.76 16.64 -0.44
CA VAL A 40 -2.72 16.98 -1.87
C VAL A 40 -1.92 15.96 -2.67
N VAL A 41 -0.77 15.50 -2.16
CA VAL A 41 0.02 14.44 -2.81
C VAL A 41 -0.78 13.13 -2.87
N ASN A 42 -1.54 12.81 -1.82
CA ASN A 42 -2.41 11.64 -1.82
C ASN A 42 -3.57 11.75 -2.83
N ALA A 43 -4.13 12.95 -3.01
CA ALA A 43 -5.13 13.19 -4.04
C ALA A 43 -4.54 12.92 -5.44
N LEU A 44 -3.36 13.49 -5.73
CA LEU A 44 -2.69 13.28 -7.02
C LEU A 44 -2.37 11.80 -7.26
N LEU A 45 -1.84 11.12 -6.24
CA LEU A 45 -1.57 9.69 -6.29
C LEU A 45 -2.84 8.89 -6.63
N GLY A 46 -3.97 9.17 -5.97
CA GLY A 46 -5.23 8.47 -6.23
C GLY A 46 -5.74 8.66 -7.67
N VAL A 47 -5.61 9.87 -8.22
CA VAL A 47 -5.96 10.15 -9.62
C VAL A 47 -5.09 9.34 -10.57
N VAL A 48 -3.76 9.38 -10.40
CA VAL A 48 -2.82 8.63 -11.26
C VAL A 48 -3.00 7.12 -11.11
N GLN A 49 -3.28 6.62 -9.91
CA GLN A 49 -3.58 5.20 -9.68
C GLN A 49 -4.87 4.76 -10.37
N THR A 50 -5.88 5.64 -10.44
CA THR A 50 -7.12 5.34 -11.18
C THR A 50 -6.84 5.20 -12.67
N GLU A 51 -6.07 6.13 -13.26
CA GLU A 51 -5.64 6.04 -14.66
C GLU A 51 -4.82 4.77 -14.93
N ALA A 52 -3.88 4.43 -14.05
CA ALA A 52 -3.09 3.20 -14.16
C ALA A 52 -3.99 1.94 -14.12
N ALA A 53 -4.95 1.88 -13.20
CA ALA A 53 -5.88 0.76 -13.11
C ALA A 53 -6.77 0.62 -14.35
N LEU A 54 -7.17 1.72 -14.98
CA LEU A 54 -7.89 1.72 -16.25
C LEU A 54 -7.01 1.24 -17.41
N ALA A 55 -5.74 1.68 -17.44
CA ALA A 55 -4.77 1.26 -18.44
C ALA A 55 -4.44 -0.24 -18.33
N ASP A 56 -4.33 -0.78 -17.11
CA ASP A 56 -4.10 -2.21 -16.86
C ASP A 56 -5.26 -3.11 -17.30
N GLY A 57 -6.44 -2.54 -17.60
CA GLY A 57 -7.61 -3.27 -18.08
C GLY A 57 -7.51 -3.81 -19.50
N VAL A 58 -6.43 -3.49 -20.24
CA VAL A 58 -6.19 -4.04 -21.58
C VAL A 58 -5.57 -5.44 -21.53
N VAL A 59 -5.92 -6.29 -22.50
CA VAL A 59 -5.30 -7.62 -22.64
C VAL A 59 -3.91 -7.45 -23.20
N LEU A 60 -2.91 -7.70 -22.36
CA LEU A 60 -1.50 -7.77 -22.72
C LEU A 60 -0.97 -9.18 -22.44
N ASP A 61 0.19 -9.50 -23.00
CA ASP A 61 0.92 -10.67 -22.54
C ASP A 61 1.56 -10.40 -21.17
N GLU A 62 2.00 -11.47 -20.51
CA GLU A 62 2.56 -11.43 -19.16
C GLU A 62 3.84 -10.58 -19.08
N GLU A 63 4.67 -10.60 -20.12
CA GLU A 63 5.92 -9.83 -20.17
C GLU A 63 5.64 -8.32 -20.24
N ALA A 64 4.70 -7.90 -21.09
CA ALA A 64 4.29 -6.51 -21.20
C ALA A 64 3.62 -6.00 -19.92
N HIS A 65 2.82 -6.83 -19.24
CA HIS A 65 2.26 -6.49 -17.92
C HIS A 65 3.36 -6.30 -16.87
N HIS A 66 4.29 -7.24 -16.77
CA HIS A 66 5.41 -7.12 -15.83
C HIS A 66 6.27 -5.89 -16.11
N ALA A 67 6.57 -5.60 -17.37
CA ALA A 67 7.32 -4.40 -17.75
C ALA A 67 6.60 -3.10 -17.35
N ALA A 68 5.27 -3.05 -17.50
CA ALA A 68 4.47 -1.91 -17.05
C ALA A 68 4.51 -1.72 -15.53
N TRP A 69 4.43 -2.80 -14.75
CA TRP A 69 4.54 -2.74 -13.29
C TRP A 69 5.95 -2.35 -12.83
N GLU A 70 7.00 -2.82 -13.50
CA GLU A 70 8.38 -2.39 -13.21
C GLU A 70 8.61 -0.91 -13.56
N GLN A 71 7.90 -0.37 -14.55
CA GLN A 71 7.96 1.06 -14.86
C GLN A 71 7.45 1.91 -13.70
N GLN A 72 6.47 1.45 -12.91
CA GLN A 72 6.02 2.13 -11.70
C GLN A 72 7.16 2.23 -10.67
N LEU A 73 7.89 1.13 -10.45
CA LEU A 73 9.01 1.07 -9.51
C LEU A 73 10.17 1.95 -9.99
N THR A 74 10.48 1.89 -11.28
CA THR A 74 11.48 2.78 -11.91
C THR A 74 11.11 4.25 -11.74
N ALA A 75 9.86 4.63 -12.02
CA ALA A 75 9.37 6.01 -11.86
C ALA A 75 9.40 6.49 -10.40
N ALA A 76 9.28 5.57 -9.43
CA ALA A 76 9.41 5.85 -8.01
C ALA A 76 10.87 5.94 -7.52
N GLY A 77 11.86 5.73 -8.41
CA GLY A 77 13.27 5.68 -8.04
C GLY A 77 13.65 4.41 -7.27
N THR A 78 12.93 3.31 -7.51
CA THR A 78 13.11 2.00 -6.87
C THR A 78 13.17 0.86 -7.89
N GLY A 79 13.71 1.16 -9.08
CA GLY A 79 13.99 0.18 -10.13
C GLY A 79 15.01 -0.88 -9.69
N LEU A 80 15.28 -1.85 -10.57
CA LEU A 80 16.18 -2.97 -10.27
C LEU A 80 17.65 -2.55 -10.05
N ASP A 81 18.07 -1.46 -10.67
CA ASP A 81 19.43 -0.92 -10.54
C ASP A 81 19.61 -0.01 -9.32
N GLU A 82 18.54 0.20 -8.54
CA GLU A 82 18.53 1.07 -7.36
C GLU A 82 18.75 0.27 -6.07
N ASP A 83 18.77 0.98 -4.93
CA ASP A 83 18.89 0.38 -3.60
C ASP A 83 17.76 -0.63 -3.32
N PRO A 84 18.07 -1.92 -3.10
CA PRO A 84 17.07 -2.96 -2.86
C PRO A 84 16.23 -2.70 -1.61
N VAL A 85 16.79 -2.04 -0.59
CA VAL A 85 16.04 -1.68 0.63
C VAL A 85 14.97 -0.65 0.31
N LYS A 86 15.26 0.36 -0.51
CA LYS A 86 14.27 1.36 -0.93
C LYS A 86 13.13 0.72 -1.72
N ARG A 87 13.46 -0.23 -2.60
CA ARG A 87 12.46 -0.99 -3.35
C ARG A 87 11.53 -1.78 -2.44
N VAL A 88 12.09 -2.50 -1.48
CA VAL A 88 11.30 -3.27 -0.51
C VAL A 88 10.43 -2.36 0.36
N GLU A 89 10.96 -1.24 0.85
CA GLU A 89 10.20 -0.28 1.66
C GLU A 89 9.08 0.42 0.86
N PHE A 90 9.30 0.68 -0.44
CA PHE A 90 8.26 1.20 -1.32
C PHE A 90 7.11 0.21 -1.51
N ILE A 91 7.42 -1.06 -1.79
CA ILE A 91 6.40 -2.13 -1.90
C ILE A 91 5.69 -2.30 -0.55
N ARG A 92 6.43 -2.27 0.56
CA ARG A 92 5.87 -2.36 1.92
C ARG A 92 4.87 -1.25 2.22
N TRP A 93 5.15 -0.04 1.75
CA TRP A 93 4.24 1.10 1.83
C TRP A 93 2.98 0.91 0.97
N GLN A 94 3.09 0.33 -0.24
CA GLN A 94 1.93 0.01 -1.08
C GLN A 94 1.01 -1.01 -0.38
N VAL A 95 1.59 -2.07 0.21
CA VAL A 95 0.82 -3.08 0.97
C VAL A 95 0.08 -2.46 2.16
N LEU A 96 0.75 -1.59 2.93
CA LEU A 96 0.13 -0.91 4.07
C LEU A 96 -1.09 -0.08 3.64
N ARG A 97 -1.00 0.59 2.48
CA ARG A 97 -2.10 1.37 1.91
C ARG A 97 -3.27 0.52 1.48
N ALA A 98 -3.02 -0.65 0.89
CA ALA A 98 -4.08 -1.59 0.56
C ALA A 98 -4.76 -2.16 1.83
N GLY A 99 -3.99 -2.43 2.89
CA GLY A 99 -4.51 -3.01 4.13
C GLY A 99 -5.39 -2.09 4.98
N THR A 100 -5.12 -0.77 4.97
CA THR A 100 -5.84 0.21 5.81
C THR A 100 -7.34 0.29 5.53
N PRO A 101 -7.82 0.50 4.28
CA PRO A 101 -9.25 0.55 3.99
C PRO A 101 -9.95 -0.77 4.29
N LEU A 102 -9.29 -1.92 4.11
CA LEU A 102 -9.85 -3.24 4.45
C LEU A 102 -10.17 -3.35 5.95
N ARG A 103 -9.32 -2.79 6.83
CA ARG A 103 -9.57 -2.71 8.27
C ARG A 103 -10.76 -1.81 8.60
N LEU A 104 -10.92 -0.70 7.88
CA LEU A 104 -12.08 0.19 8.05
C LEU A 104 -13.37 -0.50 7.61
N MET A 105 -13.34 -1.20 6.47
CA MET A 105 -14.48 -2.00 6.00
C MET A 105 -14.88 -3.04 7.05
N ALA A 106 -13.92 -3.75 7.64
CA ALA A 106 -14.17 -4.76 8.68
C ALA A 106 -14.85 -4.21 9.96
N GLN A 107 -14.87 -2.89 10.18
CA GLN A 107 -15.61 -2.28 11.28
C GLN A 107 -17.12 -2.20 11.00
N SER A 108 -17.53 -2.31 9.73
CA SER A 108 -18.94 -2.43 9.36
C SER A 108 -19.46 -3.82 9.66
N ARG A 109 -20.61 -3.91 10.34
CA ARG A 109 -21.24 -5.21 10.66
C ARG A 109 -21.79 -5.95 9.43
N GLU A 110 -21.95 -5.25 8.31
CA GLU A 110 -22.63 -5.78 7.12
C GLU A 110 -21.73 -6.61 6.20
N VAL A 111 -20.40 -6.55 6.37
CA VAL A 111 -19.45 -7.06 5.37
C VAL A 111 -18.82 -8.43 5.71
N GLY A 112 -19.26 -9.07 6.80
CA GLY A 112 -18.79 -10.40 7.21
C GLY A 112 -17.29 -10.46 7.54
N PRO A 113 -16.69 -11.67 7.64
CA PRO A 113 -15.31 -11.83 8.08
C PRO A 113 -14.25 -11.58 6.98
N ILE A 114 -14.65 -11.44 5.71
CA ILE A 114 -13.72 -11.39 4.57
C ILE A 114 -12.87 -10.12 4.51
N PRO A 115 -13.39 -8.91 4.75
CA PRO A 115 -12.53 -7.72 4.79
C PRO A 115 -11.47 -7.81 5.89
N LEU A 116 -11.80 -8.43 7.03
CA LEU A 116 -10.83 -8.66 8.10
C LEU A 116 -9.78 -9.70 7.68
N ALA A 117 -10.19 -10.78 7.01
CA ALA A 117 -9.27 -11.75 6.43
C ALA A 117 -8.28 -11.08 5.46
N ALA A 118 -8.78 -10.24 4.54
CA ALA A 118 -7.96 -9.50 3.58
C ALA A 118 -7.02 -8.49 4.27
N ALA A 119 -7.49 -7.79 5.32
CA ALA A 119 -6.65 -6.89 6.11
C ALA A 119 -5.49 -7.62 6.81
N HIS A 120 -5.76 -8.81 7.36
CA HIS A 120 -4.74 -9.69 7.93
C HIS A 120 -3.77 -10.20 6.85
N ALA A 121 -4.30 -10.59 5.69
CA ALA A 121 -3.51 -11.02 4.55
C ALA A 121 -2.60 -9.90 4.00
N ALA A 122 -2.98 -8.62 4.09
CA ALA A 122 -2.09 -7.50 3.79
C ALA A 122 -1.05 -7.26 4.90
N THR A 123 -1.41 -7.54 6.15
CA THR A 123 -0.50 -7.33 7.30
C THR A 123 0.69 -8.30 7.27
N GLY A 124 0.48 -9.56 6.87
CA GLY A 124 1.55 -10.56 6.74
C GLY A 124 2.70 -10.10 5.83
N PRO A 125 2.45 -9.82 4.53
CA PRO A 125 3.43 -9.29 3.59
C PRO A 125 4.05 -7.96 4.05
N HIS A 126 3.27 -7.05 4.66
CA HIS A 126 3.84 -5.82 5.22
C HIS A 126 4.95 -6.10 6.26
N GLN A 127 4.71 -7.08 7.14
CA GLN A 127 5.70 -7.49 8.14
C GLN A 127 6.89 -8.22 7.50
N LEU A 128 6.63 -9.14 6.56
CA LEU A 128 7.69 -9.87 5.85
C LEU A 128 8.60 -8.94 5.04
N LEU A 129 8.05 -7.94 4.36
CA LEU A 129 8.82 -6.94 3.64
C LEU A 129 9.68 -6.11 4.60
N GLY A 130 9.17 -5.79 5.80
CA GLY A 130 9.96 -5.15 6.85
C GLY A 130 11.15 -6.01 7.28
N VAL A 131 10.95 -7.32 7.44
CA VAL A 131 12.03 -8.27 7.73
C VAL A 131 13.06 -8.33 6.59
N ILE A 132 12.61 -8.34 5.33
CA ILE A 132 13.50 -8.33 4.15
C ILE A 132 14.38 -7.08 4.17
N ALA A 133 13.78 -5.89 4.30
CA ALA A 133 14.52 -4.63 4.36
C ALA A 133 15.49 -4.60 5.56
N ALA A 134 15.01 -5.00 6.73
CA ALA A 134 15.80 -5.03 7.96
C ALA A 134 16.91 -6.09 7.94
N SER A 135 16.81 -7.13 7.11
CA SER A 135 17.79 -8.23 7.02
C SER A 135 18.65 -8.18 5.77
N GLN A 136 18.64 -7.07 5.02
CA GLN A 136 19.42 -6.93 3.80
C GLN A 136 20.89 -7.30 4.06
N ASP A 137 21.41 -8.18 3.21
CA ASP A 137 22.75 -8.77 3.23
C ASP A 137 23.12 -9.61 4.48
N ALA A 138 22.28 -9.65 5.52
CA ALA A 138 22.57 -10.36 6.77
C ALA A 138 22.82 -11.86 6.55
N VAL A 139 22.08 -12.47 5.61
CA VAL A 139 22.31 -13.87 5.22
C VAL A 139 23.66 -14.04 4.52
N ALA A 140 24.02 -13.12 3.62
CA ALA A 140 25.25 -13.18 2.86
C ALA A 140 26.49 -12.96 3.73
N THR A 141 26.38 -12.14 4.77
CA THR A 141 27.46 -11.82 5.71
C THR A 141 27.50 -12.74 6.93
N GLY A 142 26.50 -13.62 7.12
CA GLY A 142 26.39 -14.48 8.28
C GLY A 142 26.06 -13.73 9.58
N ASP A 143 25.39 -12.58 9.49
CA ASP A 143 24.96 -11.76 10.63
C ASP A 143 23.74 -12.38 11.31
N VAL A 144 24.00 -13.41 12.13
CA VAL A 144 22.97 -14.15 12.87
C VAL A 144 22.25 -13.28 13.89
N GLU A 145 22.92 -12.29 14.48
CA GLU A 145 22.32 -11.40 15.48
C GLU A 145 21.22 -10.53 14.85
N ARG A 146 21.51 -9.93 13.69
CA ARG A 146 20.54 -9.13 12.93
C ARG A 146 19.35 -9.97 12.47
N LEU A 147 19.58 -11.21 12.04
CA LEU A 147 18.51 -12.14 11.68
C LEU A 147 17.66 -12.54 12.90
N ALA A 148 18.30 -12.86 14.02
CA ALA A 148 17.62 -13.23 15.26
C ALA A 148 16.74 -12.08 15.78
N ALA A 149 17.17 -10.83 15.64
CA ALA A 149 16.41 -9.64 16.00
C ALA A 149 15.07 -9.51 15.24
N GLN A 150 14.90 -10.19 14.10
CA GLN A 150 13.64 -10.16 13.32
C GLN A 150 12.61 -11.22 13.76
N SER A 151 12.93 -12.06 14.76
CA SER A 151 12.09 -13.19 15.16
C SER A 151 10.66 -12.79 15.54
N ASP A 152 10.49 -11.69 16.27
CA ASP A 152 9.16 -11.23 16.70
C ASP A 152 8.33 -10.73 15.51
N GLN A 153 8.98 -10.09 14.54
CA GLN A 153 8.31 -9.63 13.33
C GLN A 153 7.89 -10.80 12.44
N LEU A 154 8.72 -11.85 12.35
CA LEU A 154 8.36 -13.10 11.67
C LEU A 154 7.18 -13.82 12.36
N ARG A 155 7.15 -13.85 13.70
CA ARG A 155 6.01 -14.39 14.46
C ARG A 155 4.74 -13.61 14.20
N ALA A 156 4.81 -12.27 14.24
CA ALA A 156 3.67 -11.40 13.96
C ALA A 156 3.17 -11.54 12.51
N ALA A 157 4.08 -11.70 11.54
CA ALA A 157 3.71 -11.98 10.15
C ALA A 157 2.95 -13.30 10.03
N ARG A 158 3.46 -14.36 10.67
CA ARG A 158 2.82 -15.69 10.70
C ARG A 158 1.44 -15.62 11.33
N GLU A 159 1.31 -15.00 12.50
CA GLU A 159 0.02 -14.83 13.18
C GLU A 159 -0.99 -14.07 12.32
N ALA A 160 -0.56 -13.02 11.62
CA ALA A 160 -1.43 -12.29 10.70
C ALA A 160 -1.93 -13.19 9.57
N LEU A 161 -1.06 -14.01 8.96
CA LEU A 161 -1.47 -14.94 7.90
C LEU A 161 -2.39 -16.04 8.42
N GLU A 162 -2.16 -16.58 9.62
CA GLU A 162 -3.06 -17.54 10.26
C GLU A 162 -4.45 -16.94 10.52
N ASN A 163 -4.51 -15.70 11.00
CA ASN A 163 -5.78 -14.99 11.19
C ASN A 163 -6.52 -14.75 9.87
N ALA A 164 -5.81 -14.52 8.77
CA ALA A 164 -6.42 -14.44 7.45
C ALA A 164 -7.07 -15.77 7.02
N VAL A 165 -6.36 -16.88 7.21
CA VAL A 165 -6.87 -18.24 6.93
C VAL A 165 -8.10 -18.54 7.81
N ASN A 166 -7.98 -18.34 9.12
CA ASN A 166 -9.06 -18.61 10.07
C ASN A 166 -10.35 -17.84 9.75
N ASN A 167 -10.24 -16.57 9.36
CA ASN A 167 -11.41 -15.76 8.97
C ASN A 167 -12.03 -16.22 7.64
N THR A 168 -11.21 -16.73 6.72
CA THR A 168 -11.69 -17.32 5.46
C THR A 168 -12.44 -18.62 5.74
N ASP A 169 -11.87 -19.49 6.59
CA ASP A 169 -12.49 -20.74 7.00
C ASP A 169 -13.79 -20.52 7.78
N LEU A 170 -13.87 -19.47 8.59
CA LEU A 170 -15.11 -19.07 9.26
C LEU A 170 -16.25 -18.85 8.27
N LEU A 171 -16.01 -18.08 7.19
CA LEU A 171 -17.03 -17.89 6.16
C LEU A 171 -17.37 -19.22 5.46
N LEU A 172 -16.37 -20.01 5.09
CA LEU A 172 -16.61 -21.31 4.44
C LEU A 172 -17.47 -22.22 5.32
N ASN A 173 -17.25 -22.23 6.63
CA ASN A 173 -18.05 -23.02 7.57
C ASN A 173 -19.46 -22.46 7.74
N MET A 174 -19.63 -21.13 7.79
CA MET A 174 -20.94 -20.50 7.78
C MET A 174 -21.72 -20.89 6.51
N LEU A 175 -21.09 -20.87 5.34
CA LEU A 175 -21.73 -21.25 4.07
C LEU A 175 -22.13 -22.73 4.05
N LYS A 176 -21.29 -23.62 4.56
CA LYS A 176 -21.62 -25.04 4.71
C LYS A 176 -22.83 -25.28 5.60
N SER A 177 -23.03 -24.45 6.64
CA SER A 177 -24.19 -24.55 7.55
C SER A 177 -25.51 -24.03 6.96
N VAL A 178 -25.47 -23.37 5.79
CA VAL A 178 -26.64 -22.77 5.11
C VAL A 178 -26.97 -23.50 3.80
N GLY A 179 -26.12 -24.42 3.34
CA GLY A 179 -26.43 -25.31 2.21
C GLY A 179 -27.49 -26.37 2.58
N PRO A 180 -28.30 -26.85 1.61
CA PRO A 180 -29.34 -27.86 1.84
C PRO A 180 -28.81 -29.20 2.37
#